data_AF-A0A6P3XRX2-F1
#
_entry.id   AF-A0A6P3XRX2-F1
#
_cell.length_a   1.000
_cell.length_b   1.000
_cell.length_c   1.000
_cell.angle_alpha   90.00
_cell.angle_beta   90.00
_cell.angle_gamma   90.00
#
_symmetry.space_group_name_H-M   'P 1'
#
loop_
_entity.id
_entity.type
_entity.pdbx_description
1 polymer ?
#
loop_
_entity_poly.entity_id
_entity_poly.type
_entity_poly.pdbx_seq_one_letter_code
_entity_poly.pdbx_strand_id
1 'polypeptide(L)'
;MQTDRDECYGRLCSSETLRSGKKGFFHDFSDFVTQTAGDAWTSRIFGRIDSDEGRVRAVFSDAKLRDVVADTLAKVKLLFRDKDAEISRRRRLEGYQLAAVGQYDKALLLFSQAVLRAPQSGKSKTVDQGLALPLALLGRAEIFMALKEYHFALEDLLLAAEHDLPDKPTRELRRRREECEAFLRSNESSPAPFDPASNHVNRVARLISDGQGGTFSRNSSASSDS
;
A
#
# COMPACT_ATOMS: atom_id res chain seq x y z
N MET A 1 4.39 -25.90 -11.93
CA MET A 1 4.79 -24.87 -10.95
C MET A 1 5.66 -23.87 -11.67
N GLN A 2 5.10 -22.74 -12.11
CA GLN A 2 5.85 -21.66 -12.73
C GLN A 2 5.57 -20.43 -11.88
N THR A 3 6.57 -20.00 -11.11
CA THR A 3 6.57 -18.66 -10.51
C THR A 3 6.57 -17.64 -11.65
N ASP A 4 5.42 -17.04 -11.92
CA ASP A 4 5.36 -15.73 -12.59
C ASP A 4 5.95 -14.68 -11.62
N ARG A 5 7.27 -14.76 -11.39
CA ARG A 5 8.05 -13.55 -11.22
C ARG A 5 8.08 -12.97 -12.61
N ASP A 6 7.16 -12.04 -12.82
CA ASP A 6 7.09 -11.25 -14.03
C ASP A 6 8.48 -10.61 -14.23
N GLU A 7 9.29 -11.24 -15.09
CA GLU A 7 10.75 -11.05 -15.18
C GLU A 7 11.11 -9.63 -15.62
N CYS A 8 10.12 -8.91 -16.16
CA CYS A 8 10.16 -7.50 -16.48
C CYS A 8 9.94 -6.60 -15.25
N TYR A 9 9.09 -7.00 -14.30
CA TYR A 9 8.77 -6.21 -13.10
C TYR A 9 9.81 -6.37 -11.99
N GLY A 10 10.46 -7.54 -11.86
CA GLY A 10 11.64 -7.66 -10.99
C GLY A 10 12.83 -6.82 -11.48
N ARG A 11 12.86 -6.53 -12.79
CA ARG A 11 13.84 -5.63 -13.42
C ARG A 11 13.45 -4.14 -13.35
N LEU A 12 12.16 -3.81 -13.33
CA LEU A 12 11.65 -2.42 -13.20
C LEU A 12 11.51 -1.96 -11.74
N CYS A 13 11.20 -2.89 -10.84
CA CYS A 13 10.95 -2.66 -9.43
C CYS A 13 11.89 -3.54 -8.61
N SER A 14 13.14 -3.09 -8.46
CA SER A 14 13.85 -3.40 -7.22
C SER A 14 13.19 -2.64 -6.08
N SER A 15 13.42 -3.04 -4.84
CA SER A 15 13.03 -2.30 -3.63
C SER A 15 13.55 -0.84 -3.58
N GLU A 16 14.34 -0.45 -4.58
CA GLU A 16 15.05 0.82 -4.71
C GLU A 16 14.27 1.89 -5.52
N THR A 17 13.16 1.57 -6.20
CA THR A 17 12.28 2.65 -6.74
C THR A 17 11.55 3.42 -5.63
N LEU A 18 11.64 2.92 -4.38
CA LEU A 18 11.30 3.61 -3.13
C LEU A 18 12.55 3.97 -2.30
N ARG A 19 13.75 3.59 -2.75
CA ARG A 19 15.02 3.87 -2.08
C ARG A 19 16.17 4.04 -3.07
N SER A 20 16.64 5.27 -3.35
CA SER A 20 18.07 5.40 -3.70
C SER A 20 18.87 4.94 -2.48
N GLY A 21 19.44 3.74 -2.52
CA GLY A 21 20.33 3.23 -1.47
C GLY A 21 19.73 3.15 -0.06
N LYS A 22 20.60 3.00 0.97
CA LYS A 22 20.16 2.95 2.39
C LYS A 22 19.41 4.21 2.84
N LYS A 23 19.63 5.36 2.18
CA LYS A 23 19.09 6.67 2.57
C LYS A 23 17.71 6.95 1.97
N GLY A 24 17.44 6.55 0.73
CA GLY A 24 16.17 6.80 0.06
C GLY A 24 16.27 7.77 -1.12
N PHE A 25 15.36 7.65 -2.10
CA PHE A 25 15.41 8.47 -3.33
C PHE A 25 15.34 9.96 -3.04
N PHE A 26 14.41 10.36 -2.17
CA PHE A 26 14.24 11.76 -1.83
C PHE A 26 15.42 12.34 -1.03
N HIS A 27 16.10 11.52 -0.21
CA HIS A 27 17.29 11.96 0.52
C HIS A 27 18.47 12.16 -0.43
N ASP A 28 18.72 11.21 -1.33
CA ASP A 28 19.80 11.35 -2.31
C ASP A 28 19.51 12.47 -3.31
N PHE A 29 18.23 12.66 -3.68
CA PHE A 29 17.80 13.78 -4.49
C PHE A 29 17.99 15.12 -3.78
N SER A 30 17.61 15.24 -2.50
CA SER A 30 17.80 16.47 -1.74
C SER A 30 19.29 16.79 -1.52
N ASP A 31 20.11 15.77 -1.26
CA ASP A 31 21.56 15.91 -1.11
C ASP A 31 22.17 16.45 -2.42
N PHE A 32 21.78 15.88 -3.57
CA PHE A 32 22.25 16.32 -4.88
C PHE A 32 21.83 17.75 -5.23
N VAL A 33 20.57 18.12 -4.96
CA VAL A 33 20.07 19.48 -5.19
C VAL A 33 20.78 20.48 -4.29
N THR A 34 21.00 20.13 -3.02
CA THR A 34 21.71 20.98 -2.04
C THR A 34 23.18 21.18 -2.44
N GLN A 35 23.86 20.11 -2.86
CA GLN A 35 25.22 20.19 -3.37
C GLN A 35 25.32 21.03 -4.65
N THR A 36 24.32 20.93 -5.52
CA THR A 36 24.23 21.74 -6.73
C THR A 36 23.99 23.22 -6.39
N ALA A 37 23.16 23.53 -5.41
CA ALA A 37 22.91 24.90 -4.96
C ALA A 37 24.16 25.55 -4.36
N GLY A 38 24.87 24.79 -3.53
CA GLY A 38 26.01 25.25 -2.75
C GLY A 38 25.58 26.02 -1.49
N ASP A 39 26.43 25.96 -0.47
CA ASP A 39 26.12 26.43 0.89
C ASP A 39 25.75 27.91 0.97
N ALA A 40 26.34 28.74 0.09
CA ALA A 40 26.05 30.17 0.04
C ALA A 40 24.61 30.45 -0.42
N TRP A 41 24.11 29.71 -1.42
CA TRP A 41 22.73 29.85 -1.90
C TRP A 41 21.75 29.30 -0.87
N THR A 42 22.05 28.11 -0.33
CA THR A 42 21.19 27.44 0.66
C THR A 42 21.01 28.29 1.92
N SER A 43 22.07 28.89 2.45
CA SER A 43 22.01 29.69 3.69
C SER A 43 21.47 31.11 3.48
N ARG A 44 21.81 31.77 2.37
CA ARG A 44 21.50 33.20 2.17
C ARG A 44 20.24 33.46 1.37
N ILE A 45 19.82 32.52 0.53
CA ILE A 45 18.63 32.66 -0.30
C ILE A 45 17.55 31.72 0.22
N PHE A 46 17.76 30.41 0.15
CA PHE A 46 16.73 29.43 0.52
C PHE A 46 16.34 29.51 2.01
N GLY A 47 17.33 29.60 2.89
CA GLY A 47 17.13 29.68 4.34
C GLY A 47 16.49 30.98 4.84
N ARG A 48 16.38 32.01 4.00
CA ARG A 48 15.72 33.29 4.35
C ARG A 48 14.26 33.37 3.89
N ILE A 49 13.75 32.33 3.24
CA ILE A 49 12.37 32.28 2.76
C ILE A 49 11.53 31.51 3.79
N ASP A 50 10.49 32.17 4.29
CA ASP A 50 9.64 31.63 5.37
C ASP A 50 8.44 30.82 4.87
N SER A 51 8.13 30.86 3.56
CA SER A 51 7.02 30.12 2.96
C SER A 51 7.48 28.99 2.04
N ASP A 52 6.81 27.85 2.12
CA ASP A 52 7.10 26.70 1.25
C ASP A 52 6.87 27.03 -0.23
N GLU A 53 5.82 27.79 -0.54
CA GLU A 53 5.58 28.26 -1.91
C GLU A 53 6.72 29.15 -2.42
N GLY A 54 7.23 30.05 -1.58
CA GLY A 54 8.38 30.91 -1.90
C GLY A 54 9.65 30.10 -2.12
N ARG A 55 9.88 29.06 -1.31
CA ARG A 55 11.03 28.15 -1.44
C ARG A 55 10.99 27.37 -2.76
N VAL A 56 9.84 26.81 -3.11
CA VAL A 56 9.64 26.13 -4.40
C VAL A 56 9.89 27.10 -5.55
N ARG A 57 9.33 28.31 -5.49
CA ARG A 57 9.53 29.35 -6.52
C ARG A 57 10.99 29.76 -6.67
N ALA A 58 11.75 29.86 -5.57
CA ALA A 58 13.17 30.17 -5.61
C ALA A 58 13.99 29.07 -6.30
N VAL A 59 13.68 27.79 -6.02
CA VAL A 59 14.32 26.64 -6.67
C VAL A 59 14.08 26.63 -8.18
N PHE A 60 12.85 26.91 -8.63
CA PHE A 60 12.53 26.93 -10.06
C PHE A 60 12.93 28.24 -10.78
N SER A 61 13.22 29.31 -10.04
CA SER A 61 13.74 30.57 -10.59
C SER A 61 15.26 30.55 -10.80
N ASP A 62 15.99 29.74 -10.04
CA ASP A 62 17.43 29.60 -10.18
C ASP A 62 17.77 28.67 -11.36
N ALA A 63 18.47 29.19 -12.38
CA ALA A 63 18.74 28.43 -13.60
C ALA A 63 19.57 27.15 -13.35
N LYS A 64 20.43 27.14 -12.34
CA LYS A 64 21.28 25.99 -12.00
C LYS A 64 20.46 24.86 -11.35
N LEU A 65 19.51 25.24 -10.50
CA LEU A 65 18.67 24.29 -9.79
C LEU A 65 17.46 23.83 -10.58
N ARG A 66 16.84 24.75 -11.33
CA ARG A 66 15.66 24.49 -12.14
C ARG A 66 15.87 23.30 -13.05
N ASP A 67 16.97 23.28 -13.80
CA ASP A 67 17.22 22.23 -14.80
C ASP A 67 17.46 20.88 -14.11
N VAL A 68 18.24 20.85 -13.02
CA VAL A 68 18.48 19.64 -12.22
C VAL A 68 17.19 19.07 -11.62
N VAL A 69 16.37 19.93 -11.02
CA VAL A 69 15.11 19.51 -10.39
C VAL A 69 14.09 19.10 -11.45
N ALA A 70 13.92 19.89 -12.51
CA ALA A 70 12.98 19.60 -13.58
C ALA A 70 13.35 18.32 -14.33
N ASP A 71 14.62 18.10 -14.68
CA ASP A 71 15.07 16.90 -15.39
C ASP A 71 14.90 15.64 -14.53
N THR A 72 15.11 15.75 -13.22
CA THR A 72 14.93 14.62 -12.31
C THR A 72 13.44 14.30 -12.14
N LEU A 73 12.60 15.31 -11.93
CA LEU A 73 11.16 15.14 -11.78
C LEU A 73 10.48 14.72 -13.10
N ALA A 74 10.98 15.15 -14.26
CA ALA A 74 10.49 14.73 -15.57
C ALA A 74 10.66 13.22 -15.81
N LYS A 75 11.62 12.58 -15.13
CA LYS A 75 11.85 11.14 -15.18
C LYS A 75 10.93 10.36 -14.23
N VAL A 76 10.25 11.05 -13.31
CA VAL A 76 9.27 10.43 -12.40
C VAL A 76 8.01 10.12 -13.20
N LYS A 77 7.74 8.83 -13.38
CA LYS A 77 6.50 8.36 -14.00
C LYS A 77 5.48 8.02 -12.92
N LEU A 78 4.22 8.40 -13.15
CA LEU A 78 3.10 7.88 -12.38
C LEU A 78 3.10 6.36 -12.50
N LEU A 79 3.38 5.68 -11.39
CA LEU A 79 3.31 4.24 -11.30
C LEU A 79 1.84 3.85 -11.09
N PHE A 80 1.01 4.07 -12.11
CA PHE A 80 -0.34 3.55 -12.10
C PHE A 80 -0.24 2.04 -12.34
N ARG A 81 -0.40 1.26 -11.28
CA ARG A 81 -0.64 -0.17 -11.43
C ARG A 81 -1.97 -0.30 -12.17
N ASP A 82 -1.91 -0.69 -13.45
CA ASP A 82 -3.10 -0.86 -14.28
C ASP A 82 -4.18 -1.71 -13.61
N LYS A 83 -5.43 -1.49 -13.98
CA LYS A 83 -6.50 -2.36 -13.50
C LYS A 83 -6.50 -3.65 -14.32
N ASP A 84 -6.54 -4.78 -13.62
CA ASP A 84 -6.49 -6.12 -14.19
C ASP A 84 -7.40 -7.05 -13.38
N ALA A 85 -8.46 -7.54 -14.03
CA ALA A 85 -9.45 -8.40 -13.41
C ALA A 85 -8.90 -9.78 -13.04
N GLU A 86 -7.98 -10.35 -13.84
CA GLU A 86 -7.39 -11.66 -13.57
C GLU A 86 -6.43 -11.60 -12.40
N ILE A 87 -5.63 -10.55 -12.30
CA ILE A 87 -4.75 -10.34 -11.13
C ILE A 87 -5.60 -10.12 -9.88
N SER A 88 -6.67 -9.31 -9.97
CA SER A 88 -7.60 -9.13 -8.85
C SER A 88 -8.18 -10.46 -8.39
N ARG A 89 -8.74 -11.24 -9.32
CA ARG A 89 -9.31 -12.57 -9.05
C ARG A 89 -8.32 -13.51 -8.40
N ARG A 90 -7.09 -13.62 -8.94
CA ARG A 90 -6.02 -14.46 -8.38
C ARG A 90 -5.69 -14.08 -6.93
N ARG A 91 -5.54 -12.78 -6.66
CA ARG A 91 -5.26 -12.27 -5.31
C ARG A 91 -6.40 -12.57 -4.33
N ARG A 92 -7.66 -12.49 -4.76
CA ARG A 92 -8.79 -12.91 -3.91
C ARG A 92 -8.75 -14.40 -3.59
N LEU A 93 -8.47 -15.25 -4.58
CA LEU A 93 -8.39 -16.70 -4.38
C LEU A 93 -7.26 -17.08 -3.40
N GLU A 94 -6.07 -16.49 -3.56
CA GLU A 94 -4.96 -16.63 -2.60
C GLU A 94 -5.36 -16.09 -1.21
N GLY A 95 -6.08 -14.97 -1.16
CA GLY A 95 -6.60 -14.36 0.07
C GLY A 95 -7.55 -15.30 0.82
N TYR A 96 -8.49 -15.93 0.11
CA TYR A 96 -9.39 -16.92 0.68
C TYR A 96 -8.66 -18.15 1.22
N GLN A 97 -7.62 -18.63 0.54
CA GLN A 97 -6.80 -19.74 1.03
C GLN A 97 -6.11 -19.40 2.36
N LEU A 98 -5.56 -18.18 2.48
CA LEU A 98 -4.94 -17.73 3.73
C LEU A 98 -5.97 -17.49 4.85
N ALA A 99 -7.14 -16.95 4.51
CA ALA A 99 -8.22 -16.76 5.47
C ALA A 99 -8.72 -18.09 6.03
N ALA A 100 -8.82 -19.14 5.19
CA ALA A 100 -9.25 -20.47 5.61
C ALA A 100 -8.32 -21.11 6.65
N VAL A 101 -7.04 -20.73 6.68
CA VAL A 101 -6.06 -21.18 7.68
C VAL A 101 -5.82 -20.14 8.80
N GLY A 102 -6.70 -19.14 8.92
CA GLY A 102 -6.67 -18.13 9.98
C GLY A 102 -5.60 -17.05 9.83
N GLN A 103 -4.91 -16.97 8.68
CA GLN A 103 -3.87 -15.97 8.43
C GLN A 103 -4.48 -14.66 7.91
N TYR A 104 -5.32 -14.03 8.74
CA TYR A 104 -6.12 -12.86 8.36
C TYR A 104 -5.29 -11.63 7.97
N ASP A 105 -4.16 -11.34 8.64
CA ASP A 105 -3.29 -10.21 8.28
C ASP A 105 -2.72 -10.34 6.85
N LYS A 106 -2.33 -11.56 6.45
CA LYS A 106 -1.83 -11.82 5.10
C LYS A 106 -2.95 -11.86 4.07
N ALA A 107 -4.11 -12.42 4.45
CA ALA A 107 -5.31 -12.37 3.61
C ALA A 107 -5.71 -10.92 3.32
N LEU A 108 -5.68 -10.04 4.33
CA LEU A 108 -6.01 -8.62 4.19
C LEU A 108 -5.09 -7.91 3.18
N LEU A 109 -3.80 -8.23 3.20
CA LEU A 109 -2.85 -7.69 2.21
C LEU A 109 -3.24 -8.11 0.79
N LEU A 110 -3.58 -9.39 0.58
CA LEU A 110 -3.98 -9.90 -0.73
C LEU A 110 -5.30 -9.29 -1.21
N PHE A 111 -6.30 -9.16 -0.34
CA PHE A 111 -7.56 -8.50 -0.69
C PHE A 111 -7.37 -7.01 -0.98
N SER A 112 -6.50 -6.31 -0.26
CA SER A 112 -6.16 -4.92 -0.55
C SER A 112 -5.50 -4.79 -1.93
N GLN A 113 -4.61 -5.71 -2.29
CA GLN A 113 -4.05 -5.77 -3.65
C GLN A 113 -5.15 -6.08 -4.69
N ALA A 114 -6.10 -6.95 -4.37
CA ALA A 114 -7.20 -7.26 -5.26
C ALA A 114 -8.08 -6.03 -5.55
N VAL A 115 -8.38 -5.22 -4.54
CA VAL A 115 -9.13 -3.94 -4.70
C VAL A 115 -8.33 -2.95 -5.56
N LEU A 116 -7.02 -2.80 -5.30
CA LEU A 116 -6.15 -1.91 -6.08
C LEU A 116 -6.06 -2.33 -7.55
N ARG A 117 -6.11 -3.62 -7.85
CA ARG A 117 -6.05 -4.16 -9.22
C ARG A 117 -7.43 -4.30 -9.88
N ALA A 118 -8.53 -4.31 -9.14
CA ALA A 118 -9.84 -4.51 -9.73
C ALA A 118 -10.23 -3.36 -10.70
N PRO A 119 -10.62 -3.67 -11.96
CA PRO A 119 -11.23 -2.68 -12.83
C PRO A 119 -12.61 -2.28 -12.31
N GLN A 120 -13.04 -1.07 -12.68
CA GLN A 120 -14.40 -0.62 -12.42
C GLN A 120 -15.41 -1.59 -13.05
N SER A 121 -16.56 -1.73 -12.39
CA SER A 121 -17.61 -2.66 -12.79
C SER A 121 -18.01 -2.49 -14.26
N GLY A 122 -18.17 -3.61 -14.96
CA GLY A 122 -18.55 -3.62 -16.38
C GLY A 122 -17.44 -3.33 -17.40
N LYS A 123 -16.24 -2.88 -16.99
CA LYS A 123 -15.11 -2.64 -17.91
C LYS A 123 -14.48 -3.93 -18.46
N SER A 124 -14.47 -5.00 -17.68
CA SER A 124 -13.98 -6.32 -18.11
C SER A 124 -15.02 -7.39 -17.76
N LYS A 125 -15.92 -7.68 -18.70
CA LYS A 125 -17.01 -8.65 -18.48
C LYS A 125 -16.57 -10.11 -18.62
N THR A 126 -15.38 -10.35 -19.17
CA THR A 126 -14.84 -11.70 -19.38
C THR A 126 -14.49 -12.40 -18.07
N VAL A 127 -14.14 -11.64 -17.03
CA VAL A 127 -13.77 -12.13 -15.71
C VAL A 127 -14.84 -11.71 -14.70
N ASP A 128 -15.34 -12.68 -13.93
CA ASP A 128 -16.36 -12.47 -12.90
C ASP A 128 -17.58 -11.67 -13.38
N GLN A 129 -17.92 -11.75 -14.66
CA GLN A 129 -19.02 -11.00 -15.28
C GLN A 129 -18.90 -9.48 -15.11
N GLY A 130 -17.68 -8.95 -14.90
CA GLY A 130 -17.45 -7.54 -14.64
C GLY A 130 -17.63 -7.10 -13.20
N LEU A 131 -17.71 -8.04 -12.25
CA LEU A 131 -17.91 -7.78 -10.82
C LEU A 131 -16.60 -7.83 -10.01
N ALA A 132 -15.45 -7.63 -10.66
CA ALA A 132 -14.14 -7.76 -10.03
C ALA A 132 -13.99 -6.87 -8.79
N LEU A 133 -14.39 -5.60 -8.87
CA LEU A 133 -14.32 -4.63 -7.78
C LEU A 133 -15.25 -4.98 -6.60
N PRO A 134 -16.58 -5.12 -6.79
CA PRO A 134 -17.48 -5.43 -5.68
C PRO A 134 -17.14 -6.76 -4.99
N LEU A 135 -16.68 -7.78 -5.73
CA LEU A 135 -16.22 -9.04 -5.14
C LEU A 135 -14.91 -8.88 -4.35
N ALA A 136 -14.00 -7.99 -4.76
CA ALA A 136 -12.79 -7.68 -4.00
C ALA A 136 -13.09 -6.94 -2.70
N LEU A 137 -14.02 -5.98 -2.74
CA LEU A 137 -14.50 -5.25 -1.57
C LEU A 137 -15.21 -6.18 -0.59
N LEU A 138 -16.11 -7.05 -1.07
CA LEU A 138 -16.79 -8.05 -0.23
C LEU A 138 -15.80 -8.98 0.47
N GLY A 139 -14.82 -9.51 -0.26
CA GLY A 139 -13.80 -10.36 0.34
C GLY A 139 -12.94 -9.63 1.36
N ARG A 140 -12.59 -8.36 1.12
CA ARG A 140 -11.83 -7.57 2.09
C ARG A 140 -12.64 -7.24 3.35
N ALA A 141 -13.93 -6.91 3.19
CA ALA A 141 -14.84 -6.68 4.30
C ALA A 141 -14.96 -7.91 5.21
N GLU A 142 -15.02 -9.13 4.65
CA GLU A 142 -15.01 -10.38 5.45
C GLU A 142 -13.77 -10.47 6.34
N ILE A 143 -12.59 -10.11 5.81
CA ILE A 143 -11.36 -10.14 6.59
C ILE A 143 -11.36 -9.06 7.68
N PHE A 144 -11.84 -7.85 7.39
CA PHE A 144 -12.00 -6.83 8.42
C PHE A 144 -12.96 -7.26 9.53
N MET A 145 -14.09 -7.87 9.19
CA MET A 145 -15.01 -8.43 10.18
C MET A 145 -14.34 -9.53 11.03
N ALA A 146 -13.57 -10.43 10.42
CA ALA A 146 -12.82 -11.46 11.13
C ALA A 146 -11.77 -10.88 12.09
N LEU A 147 -11.20 -9.73 11.74
CA LEU A 147 -10.27 -8.96 12.57
C LEU A 147 -10.97 -8.05 13.60
N LYS A 148 -12.31 -8.03 13.63
CA LYS A 148 -13.14 -7.14 14.46
C LYS A 148 -13.01 -5.64 14.13
N GLU A 149 -12.58 -5.34 12.91
CA GLU A 149 -12.40 -4.00 12.36
C GLU A 149 -13.66 -3.55 11.61
N TYR A 150 -14.80 -3.47 12.32
CA TYR A 150 -16.12 -3.32 11.70
C TYR A 150 -16.35 -1.98 10.99
N HIS A 151 -15.63 -0.92 11.35
CA HIS A 151 -15.68 0.36 10.64
C HIS A 151 -15.17 0.23 9.20
N PHE A 152 -13.97 -0.33 9.00
CA PHE A 152 -13.41 -0.55 7.67
C PHE A 152 -14.22 -1.57 6.86
N ALA A 153 -14.78 -2.58 7.51
CA ALA A 153 -15.69 -3.51 6.86
C ALA A 153 -16.94 -2.80 6.30
N LEU A 154 -17.54 -1.90 7.08
CA LEU A 154 -18.74 -1.15 6.67
C LEU A 154 -18.46 -0.24 5.47
N GLU A 155 -17.32 0.45 5.45
CA GLU A 155 -16.89 1.26 4.30
C GLU A 155 -16.80 0.44 3.01
N ASP A 156 -16.15 -0.72 3.07
CA ASP A 156 -16.04 -1.62 1.91
C ASP A 156 -17.41 -2.15 1.45
N LEU A 157 -18.31 -2.46 2.39
CA LEU A 157 -19.66 -2.95 2.08
C LEU A 157 -20.55 -1.87 1.48
N LEU A 158 -20.41 -0.61 1.92
CA LEU A 158 -21.11 0.54 1.35
C LEU A 158 -20.66 0.78 -0.10
N LEU A 159 -19.35 0.79 -0.34
CA LEU A 159 -18.79 0.92 -1.69
C LEU A 159 -19.23 -0.24 -2.60
N ALA A 160 -19.25 -1.47 -2.09
CA ALA A 160 -19.71 -2.61 -2.86
C ALA A 160 -21.20 -2.52 -3.24
N ALA A 161 -22.01 -1.84 -2.43
CA ALA A 161 -23.45 -1.66 -2.66
C ALA A 161 -23.78 -0.66 -3.78
N GLU A 162 -22.82 0.17 -4.19
CA GLU A 162 -22.96 1.09 -5.33
C GLU A 162 -22.94 0.35 -6.68
N HIS A 163 -22.69 -0.96 -6.68
CA HIS A 163 -22.62 -1.79 -7.87
C HIS A 163 -23.82 -2.72 -8.00
N ASP A 164 -24.28 -2.91 -9.23
CA ASP A 164 -25.35 -3.86 -9.56
C ASP A 164 -24.86 -5.31 -9.39
N LEU A 165 -25.07 -5.83 -8.19
CA LEU A 165 -24.75 -7.20 -7.81
C LEU A 165 -25.94 -8.14 -8.05
N PRO A 166 -25.69 -9.41 -8.45
CA PRO A 166 -26.73 -10.43 -8.51
C PRO A 166 -27.41 -10.67 -7.15
N ASP A 167 -28.61 -11.23 -7.14
CA ASP A 167 -29.45 -11.37 -5.93
C ASP A 167 -28.75 -12.03 -4.74
N LYS A 168 -27.98 -13.09 -4.98
CA LYS A 168 -27.30 -13.84 -3.92
C LYS A 168 -26.23 -12.99 -3.21
N PRO A 169 -25.21 -12.41 -3.89
CA PRO A 169 -24.26 -11.51 -3.25
C PRO A 169 -24.91 -10.25 -2.67
N THR A 170 -26.00 -9.74 -3.27
CA THR A 170 -26.75 -8.59 -2.72
C THR A 170 -27.36 -8.90 -1.34
N ARG A 171 -27.94 -10.09 -1.17
CA ARG A 171 -28.48 -10.52 0.14
C ARG A 171 -27.37 -10.68 1.18
N GLU A 172 -26.25 -11.29 0.79
CA GLU A 172 -25.10 -11.48 1.69
C GLU A 172 -24.47 -10.13 2.09
N LEU A 173 -24.33 -9.21 1.15
CA LEU A 173 -23.87 -7.85 1.40
C LEU A 173 -24.77 -7.16 2.44
N ARG A 174 -26.10 -7.22 2.25
CA ARG A 174 -27.06 -6.61 3.19
C ARG A 174 -26.92 -7.22 4.59
N ARG A 175 -26.87 -8.55 4.69
CA ARG A 175 -26.71 -9.27 5.96
C ARG A 175 -25.45 -8.82 6.70
N ARG A 176 -24.32 -8.71 6.01
CA ARG A 176 -23.04 -8.28 6.62
C ARG A 176 -23.03 -6.82 7.04
N ARG A 177 -23.72 -5.96 6.28
CA ARG A 177 -23.89 -4.55 6.67
C ARG A 177 -24.66 -4.43 7.97
N GLU A 178 -25.80 -5.13 8.07
CA GLU A 178 -26.61 -5.17 9.28
C GLU A 178 -25.80 -5.69 10.48
N GLU A 179 -24.95 -6.70 10.26
CA GLU A 179 -24.03 -7.24 11.28
C GLU A 179 -23.00 -6.19 11.74
N CYS A 180 -22.36 -5.48 10.82
CA CYS A 180 -21.41 -4.41 11.15
C CYS A 180 -22.10 -3.25 11.89
N GLU A 181 -23.24 -2.78 11.39
CA GLU A 181 -24.00 -1.69 11.99
C GLU A 181 -24.53 -2.06 13.39
N ALA A 182 -24.97 -3.31 13.59
CA ALA A 182 -25.36 -3.80 14.91
C ALA A 182 -24.17 -3.82 15.88
N PHE A 183 -23.01 -4.31 15.44
CA PHE A 183 -21.80 -4.35 16.26
C PHE A 183 -21.36 -2.94 16.67
N LEU A 184 -21.30 -2.00 15.72
CA LEU A 184 -20.88 -0.63 15.99
C LEU A 184 -21.82 0.08 16.95
N ARG A 185 -23.15 -0.01 16.75
CA ARG A 185 -24.14 0.56 17.69
C ARG A 185 -24.03 -0.03 19.09
N SER A 186 -23.79 -1.34 19.20
CA SER A 186 -23.63 -1.99 20.51
C SER A 186 -22.35 -1.54 21.22
N ASN A 187 -21.30 -1.21 20.46
CA ASN A 187 -20.03 -0.75 21.01
C ASN A 187 -20.07 0.75 21.38
N GLU A 188 -20.76 1.59 20.60
CA GLU A 188 -21.03 3.00 20.94
C GLU A 188 -21.87 3.14 22.21
N SER A 189 -22.73 2.16 22.48
CA SER A 189 -23.53 2.07 23.70
C SER A 189 -22.73 1.61 24.93
N SER A 190 -21.46 1.22 24.74
CA SER A 190 -20.53 0.80 25.79
C SER A 190 -19.64 2.00 26.19
N PRO A 191 -19.48 2.34 27.49
CA PRO A 191 -18.74 3.52 27.93
C PRO A 191 -17.22 3.31 27.91
N ALA A 192 -16.66 2.90 26.77
CA ALA A 192 -15.22 2.83 26.55
C ALA A 192 -14.80 3.93 25.56
N PRO A 193 -13.82 4.80 25.90
CA PRO A 193 -13.36 5.84 24.99
C PRO A 193 -12.77 5.22 23.72
N PHE A 194 -13.32 5.58 22.57
CA PHE A 194 -12.69 5.33 21.27
C PHE A 194 -11.39 6.15 21.20
N ASP A 195 -10.24 5.46 21.12
CA ASP A 195 -8.93 6.09 20.93
C ASP A 195 -8.50 6.00 19.46
N PRO A 196 -8.66 7.08 18.68
CA PRO A 196 -8.22 7.15 17.28
C PRO A 196 -6.69 7.10 17.12
N ALA A 197 -5.90 7.19 18.20
CA ALA A 197 -4.45 7.10 18.18
C ALA A 197 -3.90 5.65 18.22
N SER A 198 -4.75 4.63 18.44
CA SER A 198 -4.34 3.21 18.38
C SER A 198 -4.03 2.71 16.95
N ASN A 199 -4.11 3.61 15.96
CA ASN A 199 -3.88 3.43 14.54
C ASN A 199 -2.86 2.34 14.16
N HIS A 200 -3.40 1.30 13.52
CA HIS A 200 -2.78 0.08 13.04
C HIS A 200 -1.73 0.24 11.93
N VAL A 201 -1.34 1.47 11.56
CA VAL A 201 -0.23 1.73 10.62
C VAL A 201 1.07 1.06 11.11
N ASN A 202 1.23 0.94 12.43
CA ASN A 202 2.38 0.26 13.05
C ASN A 202 2.34 -1.28 12.97
N ARG A 203 1.20 -1.94 12.75
CA ARG A 203 1.12 -3.42 12.78
C ARG A 203 1.69 -4.04 11.52
N VAL A 204 1.39 -3.48 10.35
CA VAL A 204 1.99 -3.91 9.07
C VAL A 204 3.48 -3.55 9.03
N ALA A 205 3.87 -2.39 9.58
CA ALA A 205 5.27 -2.00 9.71
C ALA A 205 6.07 -2.95 10.62
N ARG A 206 5.51 -3.40 11.75
CA ARG A 206 6.14 -4.38 12.65
C ARG A 206 6.37 -5.74 12.00
N LEU A 207 5.40 -6.23 11.22
CA LEU A 207 5.54 -7.50 10.48
C LEU A 207 6.65 -7.46 9.41
N ILE A 208 6.97 -6.27 8.87
CA ILE A 208 8.09 -6.08 7.94
C ILE A 208 9.44 -6.08 8.68
N SER A 209 9.47 -5.58 9.91
CA SER A 209 10.67 -5.57 10.76
C SER A 209 11.02 -6.95 11.33
N ASP A 210 10.02 -7.75 11.70
CA ASP A 210 10.25 -9.07 12.32
C ASP A 210 10.71 -10.15 11.30
N GLY A 211 10.60 -9.88 10.01
CA GLY A 211 11.05 -10.76 8.93
C GLY A 211 12.54 -10.69 8.55
N GLN A 212 13.33 -9.79 9.16
CA GLN A 212 14.78 -9.65 8.86
C GLN A 212 15.71 -10.33 9.88
N GLY A 213 15.18 -11.08 10.85
CA GLY A 213 15.95 -11.75 11.90
C GLY A 213 16.31 -13.21 11.63
N GLY A 214 17.14 -13.51 10.62
CA GLY A 214 17.78 -14.83 10.49
C GLY A 214 18.61 -14.90 9.22
N THR A 215 19.88 -15.30 9.21
CA THR A 215 20.80 -15.96 10.15
C THR A 215 22.21 -15.74 9.57
N PHE A 216 23.29 -15.62 10.36
CA PHE A 216 24.64 -16.02 9.91
C PHE A 216 25.64 -16.07 11.07
N SER A 217 26.11 -17.28 11.39
CA SER A 217 27.49 -17.60 11.78
C SER A 217 27.62 -19.13 11.76
N ARG A 218 27.96 -19.71 10.61
CA ARG A 218 29.32 -20.08 10.16
C ARG A 218 30.04 -21.06 11.10
N ASN A 219 29.96 -22.34 10.72
CA ASN A 219 30.99 -23.32 11.00
C ASN A 219 32.29 -22.90 10.30
N SER A 220 33.41 -22.95 11.02
CA SER A 220 34.74 -23.12 10.43
C SER A 220 35.64 -23.85 11.42
N SER A 221 36.07 -25.04 11.01
CA SER A 221 37.14 -25.84 11.61
C SER A 221 38.51 -25.40 11.08
N ALA A 222 39.47 -25.19 11.97
CA ALA A 222 40.93 -25.34 11.81
C ALA A 222 41.51 -25.39 13.24
N SER A 223 42.17 -26.42 13.76
CA SER A 223 43.42 -27.09 13.37
C SER A 223 44.64 -26.15 13.39
N SER A 224 45.28 -26.00 14.56
CA SER A 224 46.75 -26.18 14.76
C SER A 224 47.23 -25.74 16.16
N ASP A 225 48.06 -26.61 16.74
CA ASP A 225 49.18 -26.36 17.67
C ASP A 225 48.92 -26.06 19.16
N SER A 226 49.03 -27.11 19.99
CA SER A 226 50.13 -27.33 20.95
C SER A 226 50.13 -28.78 21.43
#